data_AF-F9LV27-F1
#
_entry.id   AF-F9LV27-F1
#
_cell.length_a   1.000
_cell.length_b   1.000
_cell.length_c   1.000
_cell.angle_alpha   90.00
_cell.angle_beta   90.00
_cell.angle_gamma   90.00
#
_symmetry.space_group_name_H-M   'P 1'
#
loop_
_entity.id
_entity.type
_entity.pdbx_description
1 polymer ?
#
loop_
_entity_poly.entity_id
_entity_poly.type
_entity_poly.pdbx_seq_one_letter_code
_entity_poly.pdbx_strand_id
1 'polypeptide(L)'
;MGNWILNHAQRVLIFNLRTAMSQKRESKLTYDPVGWHNYKFFYGDGKKEAWLMSQGHLIGYQFSGLNDEKKNLVPMTNWLNAGTYYGTDNTNQESMLYYENRLDSWLANHPNYYLDYKVTPIYQKDELIPRQIELQYVGIDEKGKLLEIKVGGSKEKVDQYSVTHVVLDNVSANAEINYLDGTAKNTVENKEEKAKKEAEEKAKKEAEEKEAAEKKEIREAGLQW
;
A
#
# COMPACT_ATOMS: atom_id res chain seq x y z
N MET A 1 -14.00 -18.58 -19.90
CA MET A 1 -13.16 -17.66 -20.72
C MET A 1 -13.83 -16.30 -20.69
N GLY A 2 -13.18 -15.29 -20.10
CA GLY A 2 -13.74 -13.93 -19.96
C GLY A 2 -13.61 -13.10 -21.24
N ASN A 3 -14.55 -12.18 -21.46
CA ASN A 3 -14.60 -11.27 -22.61
C ASN A 3 -13.88 -9.96 -22.28
N TRP A 4 -13.14 -9.39 -23.23
CA TRP A 4 -12.24 -8.24 -23.01
C TRP A 4 -12.78 -6.96 -23.65
N ILE A 5 -12.94 -5.89 -22.87
CA ILE A 5 -13.08 -4.50 -23.38
C ILE A 5 -11.96 -3.67 -22.75
N LEU A 6 -11.12 -3.06 -23.59
CA LEU A 6 -9.95 -2.28 -23.20
C LEU A 6 -10.30 -0.78 -23.14
N ASN A 7 -10.14 -0.17 -21.97
CA ASN A 7 -9.79 1.24 -21.84
C ASN A 7 -8.82 1.38 -20.66
N HIS A 8 -7.77 2.19 -20.80
CA HIS A 8 -6.66 2.26 -19.83
C HIS A 8 -7.10 2.69 -18.41
N ALA A 9 -8.32 3.23 -18.27
CA ALA A 9 -8.85 3.80 -17.03
C ALA A 9 -9.71 2.86 -16.15
N GLN A 10 -10.03 1.63 -16.57
CA GLN A 10 -10.89 0.74 -15.77
C GLN A 10 -10.46 -0.72 -15.93
N ARG A 11 -9.37 -1.09 -15.25
CA ARG A 11 -9.00 -2.51 -15.12
C ARG A 11 -9.93 -3.15 -14.10
N VAL A 12 -11.00 -3.74 -14.59
CA VAL A 12 -11.91 -4.56 -13.78
C VAL A 12 -11.54 -6.01 -14.03
N LEU A 13 -11.09 -6.71 -12.98
CA LEU A 13 -10.95 -8.15 -13.01
C LEU A 13 -12.04 -8.76 -12.16
N ILE A 14 -12.81 -9.67 -12.75
CA ILE A 14 -13.90 -10.41 -12.11
C ILE A 14 -13.50 -11.87 -12.10
N PHE A 15 -13.54 -12.50 -10.92
CA PHE A 15 -13.28 -13.92 -10.77
C PHE A 15 -14.46 -14.60 -10.08
N ASN A 16 -14.87 -15.75 -10.61
CA ASN A 16 -15.87 -16.62 -10.00
C ASN A 16 -15.17 -17.92 -9.56
N LEU A 17 -15.10 -18.16 -8.26
CA LEU A 17 -14.28 -19.23 -7.67
C LEU A 17 -15.10 -20.09 -6.71
N ARG A 18 -14.89 -21.41 -6.78
CA ARG A 18 -15.34 -22.37 -5.75
C ARG A 18 -14.26 -22.71 -4.73
N THR A 19 -12.99 -22.56 -5.10
CA THR A 19 -11.82 -22.88 -4.26
C THR A 19 -10.64 -22.01 -4.67
N ALA A 20 -9.79 -21.64 -3.71
CA ALA A 20 -8.48 -21.05 -4.02
C ALA A 20 -7.54 -22.08 -4.68
N MET A 21 -6.57 -21.55 -5.42
CA MET A 21 -5.53 -22.31 -6.10
C MET A 21 -4.47 -22.78 -5.10
N SER A 22 -4.12 -24.07 -5.15
CA SER A 22 -3.07 -24.67 -4.32
C SER A 22 -1.68 -24.70 -4.98
N GLN A 23 -1.54 -24.11 -6.17
CA GLN A 23 -0.30 -24.17 -6.92
C GLN A 23 0.78 -23.28 -6.31
N LYS A 24 2.02 -23.77 -6.29
CA LYS A 24 3.16 -22.97 -5.86
C LYS A 24 3.41 -21.83 -6.84
N ARG A 25 3.42 -20.60 -6.32
CA ARG A 25 3.75 -19.38 -7.08
C ARG A 25 5.20 -19.41 -7.56
N GLU A 26 5.46 -18.88 -8.75
CA GLU A 26 6.83 -18.53 -9.14
C GLU A 26 7.38 -17.45 -8.20
N SER A 27 8.64 -17.56 -7.83
CA SER A 27 9.22 -16.70 -6.79
C SER A 27 9.45 -15.25 -7.24
N LYS A 28 9.46 -14.98 -8.56
CA LYS A 28 9.80 -13.68 -9.11
C LYS A 28 8.82 -13.28 -10.21
N LEU A 29 8.34 -12.04 -10.12
CA LEU A 29 7.66 -11.36 -11.21
C LEU A 29 8.69 -10.63 -12.07
N THR A 30 8.49 -10.64 -13.38
CA THR A 30 9.38 -10.03 -14.38
C THR A 30 8.79 -8.79 -15.02
N TYR A 31 7.48 -8.59 -14.88
CA TYR A 31 6.81 -7.44 -15.47
C TYR A 31 6.79 -6.24 -14.52
N ASP A 32 7.31 -5.12 -15.02
CA ASP A 32 7.20 -3.82 -14.37
C ASP A 32 5.96 -3.06 -14.92
N PRO A 33 4.94 -2.79 -14.09
CA PRO A 33 3.75 -2.07 -14.52
C PRO A 33 4.06 -0.60 -14.85
N VAL A 34 3.10 0.06 -15.51
CA VAL A 34 3.23 1.48 -15.83
C VAL A 34 3.42 2.31 -14.55
N GLY A 35 4.31 3.30 -14.60
CA GLY A 35 4.67 4.14 -13.44
C GLY A 35 5.62 3.47 -12.45
N TRP A 36 6.09 2.24 -12.71
CA TRP A 36 6.93 1.50 -11.77
C TRP A 36 8.26 2.20 -11.48
N HIS A 37 8.38 2.71 -10.26
CA HIS A 37 9.62 3.06 -9.59
C HIS A 37 9.57 2.45 -8.19
N ASN A 38 10.67 1.85 -7.74
CA ASN A 38 10.72 1.27 -6.41
C ASN A 38 11.96 1.71 -5.66
N TYR A 39 11.75 2.07 -4.40
CA TYR A 39 12.75 2.64 -3.53
C TYR A 39 12.81 1.85 -2.24
N LYS A 40 14.00 1.74 -1.67
CA LYS A 40 14.19 1.22 -0.33
C LYS A 40 14.21 2.39 0.64
N PHE A 41 13.19 2.47 1.50
CA PHE A 41 12.93 3.61 2.37
C PHE A 41 13.03 3.21 3.83
N PHE A 42 13.57 4.10 4.65
CA PHE A 42 13.50 4.01 6.09
C PHE A 42 12.04 4.05 6.55
N TYR A 43 11.75 3.36 7.65
CA TYR A 43 10.44 3.38 8.30
C TYR A 43 10.59 3.34 9.82
N GLY A 44 9.50 3.59 10.54
CA GLY A 44 9.48 3.55 12.01
C GLY A 44 10.46 4.57 12.61
N ASP A 45 11.44 4.09 13.37
CA ASP A 45 12.45 4.92 14.05
C ASP A 45 13.69 5.25 13.20
N GLY A 46 13.65 4.97 11.89
CA GLY A 46 14.73 5.28 10.97
C GLY A 46 15.93 4.33 11.03
N LYS A 47 15.79 3.16 11.69
CA LYS A 47 16.86 2.14 11.76
C LYS A 47 16.76 1.04 10.73
N LYS A 48 15.59 0.86 10.12
CA LYS A 48 15.31 -0.23 9.17
C LYS A 48 14.77 0.35 7.89
N GLU A 49 15.06 -0.34 6.79
CA GLU A 49 14.56 -0.01 5.47
C GLU A 49 13.73 -1.15 4.90
N ALA A 50 12.76 -0.83 4.07
CA ALA A 50 12.03 -1.78 3.26
C ALA A 50 11.73 -1.19 1.89
N TRP A 51 11.48 -2.05 0.91
CA TRP A 51 10.96 -1.61 -0.38
C TRP A 51 9.60 -0.94 -0.18
N LEU A 52 9.38 0.21 -0.83
CA LEU A 52 8.13 0.94 -0.73
C LEU A 52 7.00 0.18 -1.42
N MET A 53 7.25 -0.29 -2.65
CA MET A 53 6.23 -0.85 -3.52
C MET A 53 6.47 -2.33 -3.82
N SER A 54 5.41 -2.97 -4.28
CA SER A 54 5.39 -4.29 -4.91
C SER A 54 4.66 -4.19 -6.25
N GLN A 55 4.97 -5.11 -7.17
CA GLN A 55 4.12 -5.37 -8.34
C GLN A 55 2.87 -6.09 -7.82
N GLY A 56 1.91 -5.30 -7.34
CA GLY A 56 0.76 -5.80 -6.60
C GLY A 56 -0.29 -6.42 -7.52
N HIS A 57 -0.83 -7.56 -7.11
CA HIS A 57 -1.92 -8.25 -7.79
C HIS A 57 -3.25 -7.55 -7.54
N LEU A 58 -4.02 -7.22 -8.59
CA LEU A 58 -5.41 -6.78 -8.43
C LEU A 58 -6.26 -7.93 -7.89
N ILE A 59 -6.13 -9.13 -8.46
CA ILE A 59 -6.70 -10.37 -7.89
C ILE A 59 -5.54 -11.24 -7.42
N GLY A 60 -5.46 -11.46 -6.11
CA GLY A 60 -4.40 -12.24 -5.47
C GLY A 60 -4.12 -13.57 -6.17
N TYR A 61 -2.85 -13.97 -6.18
CA TYR A 61 -2.42 -15.20 -6.85
C TYR A 61 -3.16 -16.44 -6.37
N GLN A 62 -3.50 -16.50 -5.08
CA GLN A 62 -4.29 -17.62 -4.51
C GLN A 62 -5.67 -17.75 -5.15
N PHE A 63 -6.22 -16.68 -5.70
CA PHE A 63 -7.51 -16.70 -6.40
C PHE A 63 -7.34 -16.89 -7.90
N SER A 64 -6.42 -16.13 -8.51
CA SER A 64 -6.31 -16.06 -9.96
C SER A 64 -5.38 -17.11 -10.58
N GLY A 65 -4.38 -17.58 -9.84
CA GLY A 65 -3.25 -18.36 -10.36
C GLY A 65 -2.35 -17.58 -11.33
N LEU A 66 -2.53 -16.26 -11.46
CA LEU A 66 -1.82 -15.43 -12.44
C LEU A 66 -0.52 -14.90 -11.84
N ASN A 67 0.63 -15.24 -12.42
CA ASN A 67 1.93 -14.67 -12.04
C ASN A 67 2.16 -13.29 -12.71
N ASP A 68 2.69 -13.28 -13.93
CA ASP A 68 3.10 -12.07 -14.67
C ASP A 68 2.02 -11.52 -15.63
N GLU A 69 0.74 -11.71 -15.33
CA GLU A 69 -0.34 -11.14 -16.15
C GLU A 69 -0.36 -9.62 -16.02
N LYS A 70 0.09 -8.93 -17.08
CA LYS A 70 0.24 -7.47 -17.13
C LYS A 70 -1.02 -6.71 -16.75
N LYS A 71 -2.19 -7.27 -17.04
CA LYS A 71 -3.50 -6.67 -16.71
C LYS A 71 -3.86 -6.82 -15.24
N ASN A 72 -3.24 -7.76 -14.52
CA ASN A 72 -3.46 -8.04 -13.10
C ASN A 72 -2.43 -7.38 -12.18
N LEU A 73 -1.47 -6.62 -12.72
CA LEU A 73 -0.41 -6.00 -11.93
C LEU A 73 -0.46 -4.47 -12.01
N VAL A 74 -0.37 -3.83 -10.86
CA VAL A 74 -0.24 -2.37 -10.68
C VAL A 74 0.77 -2.05 -9.57
N PRO A 75 1.41 -0.86 -9.57
CA PRO A 75 2.25 -0.47 -8.43
C PRO A 75 1.40 -0.27 -7.18
N MET A 76 1.69 -1.01 -6.12
CA MET A 76 1.04 -0.87 -4.81
C MET A 76 2.09 -0.75 -3.73
N THR A 77 1.86 0.13 -2.74
CA THR A 77 2.70 0.15 -1.54
C THR A 77 2.64 -1.22 -0.85
N ASN A 78 3.72 -1.63 -0.19
CA ASN A 78 3.70 -2.84 0.63
C ASN A 78 2.70 -2.72 1.79
N TRP A 79 2.42 -1.48 2.25
CA TRP A 79 1.37 -1.21 3.21
C TRP A 79 -0.02 -1.62 2.69
N LEU A 80 -0.39 -1.17 1.50
CA LEU A 80 -1.64 -1.55 0.84
C LEU A 80 -1.66 -3.05 0.47
N ASN A 81 -0.58 -3.56 -0.11
CA ASN A 81 -0.55 -4.93 -0.64
C ASN A 81 -0.53 -5.98 0.50
N ALA A 82 0.34 -5.80 1.48
CA ALA A 82 0.69 -6.81 2.48
C ALA A 82 0.46 -6.39 3.93
N GLY A 83 -0.04 -5.16 4.18
CA GLY A 83 -0.38 -4.67 5.51
C GLY A 83 0.79 -4.16 6.34
N THR A 84 2.01 -4.15 5.79
CA THR A 84 3.22 -3.80 6.54
C THR A 84 4.30 -3.27 5.61
N TYR A 85 5.32 -2.61 6.16
CA TYR A 85 6.51 -2.20 5.40
C TYR A 85 7.31 -3.41 4.89
N TYR A 86 7.39 -4.49 5.69
CA TYR A 86 8.17 -5.69 5.38
C TYR A 86 7.48 -6.96 5.88
N GLY A 87 7.48 -8.00 5.06
CA GLY A 87 6.78 -9.24 5.33
C GLY A 87 5.29 -9.12 5.04
N THR A 88 4.46 -9.72 5.88
CA THR A 88 3.01 -9.71 5.76
C THR A 88 2.35 -9.47 7.11
N ASP A 89 1.24 -8.74 7.10
CA ASP A 89 0.34 -8.54 8.24
C ASP A 89 -1.11 -8.68 7.76
N ASN A 90 -1.74 -9.81 8.10
CA ASN A 90 -3.13 -10.10 7.72
C ASN A 90 -4.16 -9.50 8.70
N THR A 91 -3.74 -8.69 9.67
CA THR A 91 -4.60 -8.02 10.65
C THR A 91 -4.88 -6.57 10.30
N ASN A 92 -4.09 -5.98 9.37
CA ASN A 92 -4.23 -4.60 8.95
C ASN A 92 -5.38 -4.41 7.93
N GLN A 93 -6.47 -3.78 8.36
CA GLN A 93 -7.66 -3.47 7.54
C GLN A 93 -7.40 -2.43 6.43
N GLU A 94 -6.23 -1.80 6.39
CA GLU A 94 -5.81 -0.93 5.27
C GLU A 94 -5.21 -1.73 4.10
N SER A 95 -5.15 -3.06 4.21
CA SER A 95 -4.46 -3.92 3.23
C SER A 95 -5.38 -4.87 2.48
N MET A 96 -5.03 -5.16 1.22
CA MET A 96 -5.71 -6.16 0.42
C MET A 96 -5.60 -7.56 1.04
N LEU A 97 -4.41 -7.91 1.56
CA LEU A 97 -4.13 -9.19 2.20
C LEU A 97 -5.11 -9.52 3.34
N TYR A 98 -5.56 -8.52 4.10
CA TYR A 98 -6.55 -8.71 5.16
C TYR A 98 -7.87 -9.27 4.61
N TYR A 99 -8.39 -8.68 3.54
CA TYR A 99 -9.66 -9.06 2.94
C TYR A 99 -9.52 -10.36 2.17
N GLU A 100 -8.47 -10.51 1.35
CA GLU A 100 -8.25 -11.70 0.54
C GLU A 100 -8.10 -12.97 1.39
N ASN A 101 -7.38 -12.94 2.51
CA ASN A 101 -7.29 -14.11 3.40
C ASN A 101 -8.63 -14.50 4.04
N ARG A 102 -9.49 -13.52 4.31
CA ARG A 102 -10.81 -13.78 4.90
C ARG A 102 -11.81 -14.26 3.88
N LEU A 103 -11.74 -13.75 2.65
CA LEU A 103 -12.51 -14.28 1.52
C LEU A 103 -12.11 -15.72 1.19
N ASP A 104 -10.81 -16.03 1.25
CA ASP A 104 -10.32 -17.40 1.12
C ASP A 104 -10.87 -18.31 2.23
N SER A 105 -10.81 -17.84 3.49
CA SER A 105 -11.43 -18.54 4.62
C SER A 105 -12.94 -18.73 4.46
N TRP A 106 -13.63 -17.74 3.89
CA TRP A 106 -15.07 -17.84 3.60
C TRP A 106 -15.32 -18.93 2.55
N LEU A 107 -14.57 -18.98 1.45
CA LEU A 107 -14.67 -20.04 0.44
C LEU A 107 -14.43 -21.43 1.04
N ALA A 108 -13.40 -21.58 1.87
CA ALA A 108 -13.07 -22.85 2.52
C ALA A 108 -14.22 -23.38 3.41
N ASN A 109 -14.98 -22.48 4.04
CA ASN A 109 -16.13 -22.83 4.87
C ASN A 109 -17.45 -23.01 4.09
N HIS A 110 -17.46 -22.67 2.79
CA HIS A 110 -18.63 -22.74 1.93
C HIS A 110 -18.33 -23.46 0.60
N PRO A 111 -17.98 -24.76 0.63
CA PRO A 111 -17.42 -25.48 -0.53
C PRO A 111 -18.36 -25.60 -1.75
N ASN A 112 -19.66 -25.36 -1.55
CA ASN A 112 -20.67 -25.41 -2.62
C ASN A 112 -21.03 -24.03 -3.16
N TYR A 113 -20.50 -22.96 -2.58
CA TYR A 113 -20.79 -21.59 -3.01
C TYR A 113 -19.70 -21.06 -3.93
N TYR A 114 -20.02 -19.96 -4.59
CA TYR A 114 -19.05 -19.19 -5.36
C TYR A 114 -18.79 -17.86 -4.69
N LEU A 115 -17.57 -17.38 -4.83
CA LEU A 115 -17.21 -15.99 -4.62
C LEU A 115 -17.19 -15.29 -5.97
N ASP A 116 -17.98 -14.22 -6.12
CA ASP A 116 -17.78 -13.22 -7.17
C ASP A 116 -16.96 -12.09 -6.55
N TYR A 117 -15.72 -11.95 -7.02
CA TYR A 117 -14.76 -10.97 -6.52
C TYR A 117 -14.25 -10.10 -7.65
N LYS A 118 -14.35 -8.80 -7.46
CA LYS A 118 -13.92 -7.77 -8.39
C LYS A 118 -12.98 -6.80 -7.71
N VAL A 119 -11.89 -6.46 -8.41
CA VAL A 119 -10.95 -5.42 -7.96
C VAL A 119 -10.78 -4.36 -9.05
N THR A 120 -10.86 -3.10 -8.61
CA THR A 120 -10.79 -1.92 -9.49
C THR A 120 -9.74 -0.93 -8.96
N PRO A 121 -8.65 -0.68 -9.70
CA PRO A 121 -7.74 0.41 -9.39
C PRO A 121 -8.37 1.76 -9.79
N ILE A 122 -8.33 2.72 -8.88
CA ILE A 122 -8.90 4.07 -9.05
C ILE A 122 -7.76 5.07 -9.25
N TYR A 123 -7.72 5.66 -10.44
CA TYR A 123 -6.76 6.69 -10.83
C TYR A 123 -7.41 8.07 -10.82
N GLN A 124 -6.62 9.13 -10.60
CA GLN A 124 -7.07 10.50 -10.85
C GLN A 124 -6.44 11.04 -12.13
N LYS A 125 -7.27 11.45 -13.11
CA LYS A 125 -6.81 12.03 -14.38
C LYS A 125 -5.77 11.14 -15.06
N ASP A 126 -4.59 11.69 -15.34
CA ASP A 126 -3.50 11.04 -16.08
C ASP A 126 -2.45 10.39 -15.16
N GLU A 127 -2.80 10.15 -13.89
CA GLU A 127 -1.91 9.48 -12.93
C GLU A 127 -1.58 8.06 -13.37
N LEU A 128 -0.31 7.68 -13.25
CA LEU A 128 0.18 6.34 -13.57
C LEU A 128 0.04 5.35 -12.41
N ILE A 129 -0.11 5.86 -11.18
CA ILE A 129 -0.29 5.07 -9.96
C ILE A 129 -1.73 5.21 -9.48
N PRO A 130 -2.43 4.11 -9.15
CA PRO A 130 -3.77 4.23 -8.58
C PRO A 130 -3.69 4.86 -7.19
N ARG A 131 -4.59 5.80 -6.90
CA ARG A 131 -4.75 6.41 -5.57
C ARG A 131 -5.37 5.44 -4.60
N GLN A 132 -6.30 4.64 -5.10
CA GLN A 132 -7.08 3.71 -4.31
C GLN A 132 -7.31 2.40 -5.06
N ILE A 133 -7.60 1.35 -4.31
CA ILE A 133 -8.10 0.09 -4.84
C ILE A 133 -9.48 -0.15 -4.22
N GLU A 134 -10.48 -0.38 -5.08
CA GLU A 134 -11.79 -0.84 -4.65
C GLU A 134 -11.89 -2.36 -4.79
N LEU A 135 -12.25 -3.02 -3.69
CA LEU A 135 -12.61 -4.42 -3.61
C LEU A 135 -14.13 -4.50 -3.57
N GLN A 136 -14.71 -5.32 -4.45
CA GLN A 136 -16.12 -5.65 -4.46
C GLN A 136 -16.28 -7.16 -4.37
N TYR A 137 -17.11 -7.67 -3.46
CA TYR A 137 -17.33 -9.10 -3.34
C TYR A 137 -18.75 -9.46 -2.89
N VAL A 138 -19.24 -10.58 -3.39
CA VAL A 138 -20.52 -11.19 -3.02
C VAL A 138 -20.43 -12.71 -3.14
N GLY A 139 -21.14 -13.42 -2.27
CA GLY A 139 -21.29 -14.87 -2.36
C GLY A 139 -22.43 -15.26 -3.28
N ILE A 140 -22.36 -16.43 -3.91
CA ILE A 140 -23.44 -16.96 -4.74
C ILE A 140 -23.70 -18.41 -4.33
N ASP A 141 -24.93 -18.71 -3.93
CA ASP A 141 -25.33 -20.08 -3.59
C ASP A 141 -25.54 -20.96 -4.85
N GLU A 142 -25.79 -22.25 -4.63
CA GLU A 142 -25.99 -23.24 -5.70
C GLU A 142 -27.18 -22.92 -6.63
N LYS A 143 -28.10 -22.06 -6.20
CA LYS A 143 -29.29 -21.65 -6.95
C LYS A 143 -29.10 -20.28 -7.61
N GLY A 144 -27.92 -19.67 -7.51
CA GLY A 144 -27.61 -18.36 -8.07
C GLY A 144 -28.08 -17.19 -7.21
N LYS A 145 -28.48 -17.42 -5.95
CA LYS A 145 -28.87 -16.33 -5.04
C LYS A 145 -27.62 -15.64 -4.51
N LEU A 146 -27.64 -14.30 -4.51
CA LEU A 146 -26.61 -13.48 -3.90
C LEU A 146 -26.65 -13.57 -2.36
N LEU A 147 -25.47 -13.68 -1.77
CA LEU A 147 -25.23 -13.79 -0.34
C LEU A 147 -24.28 -12.67 0.08
N GLU A 148 -24.71 -11.86 1.05
CA GLU A 148 -23.82 -10.89 1.70
C GLU A 148 -22.68 -11.62 2.41
N ILE A 149 -21.44 -11.18 2.18
CA ILE A 149 -20.26 -11.65 2.89
C ILE A 149 -19.80 -10.56 3.84
N LYS A 150 -19.65 -10.91 5.12
CA LYS A 150 -19.01 -10.07 6.15
C LYS A 150 -17.69 -10.69 6.56
N VAL A 151 -16.60 -10.05 6.19
CA VAL A 151 -15.26 -10.46 6.62
C VAL A 151 -14.76 -9.65 7.82
N GLY A 152 -15.46 -8.57 8.15
CA GLY A 152 -15.12 -7.67 9.24
C GLY A 152 -14.22 -6.53 8.75
N GLY A 153 -14.35 -5.39 9.43
CA GLY A 153 -13.53 -4.21 9.20
C GLY A 153 -14.36 -2.96 9.04
N SER A 154 -13.80 -1.81 9.42
CA SER A 154 -14.54 -0.54 9.46
C SER A 154 -14.84 0.05 8.08
N LYS A 155 -14.27 -0.52 7.01
CA LYS A 155 -14.39 -0.02 5.63
C LYS A 155 -15.45 -0.74 4.78
N GLU A 156 -16.05 -1.83 5.28
CA GLU A 156 -17.10 -2.56 4.54
C GLU A 156 -18.36 -1.68 4.38
N LYS A 157 -18.84 -1.56 3.14
CA LYS A 157 -20.11 -0.93 2.81
C LYS A 157 -20.91 -1.85 1.91
N VAL A 158 -22.10 -2.24 2.34
CA VAL A 158 -22.97 -3.15 1.58
C VAL A 158 -23.97 -2.33 0.77
N ASP A 159 -24.11 -2.67 -0.52
CA ASP A 159 -25.10 -2.04 -1.40
C ASP A 159 -26.47 -2.75 -1.35
N GLN A 160 -27.42 -2.25 -2.15
CA GLN A 160 -28.79 -2.82 -2.21
C GLN A 160 -28.85 -4.23 -2.80
N TYR A 161 -27.79 -4.72 -3.44
CA TYR A 161 -27.69 -6.03 -4.07
C TYR A 161 -26.86 -7.02 -3.23
N SER A 162 -26.56 -6.67 -1.97
CA SER A 162 -25.71 -7.46 -1.06
C SER A 162 -24.24 -7.54 -1.49
N VAL A 163 -23.79 -6.67 -2.40
CA VAL A 163 -22.38 -6.57 -2.77
C VAL A 163 -21.68 -5.72 -1.72
N THR A 164 -20.62 -6.26 -1.13
CA THR A 164 -19.78 -5.53 -0.18
C THR A 164 -18.69 -4.80 -0.95
N HIS A 165 -18.52 -3.50 -0.65
CA HIS A 165 -17.50 -2.62 -1.18
C HIS A 165 -16.51 -2.24 -0.10
N VAL A 166 -15.23 -2.23 -0.44
CA VAL A 166 -14.13 -1.74 0.40
C VAL A 166 -13.22 -0.88 -0.46
N VAL A 167 -12.91 0.33 -0.02
CA VAL A 167 -11.96 1.22 -0.70
C VAL A 167 -10.72 1.38 0.16
N LEU A 168 -9.56 1.01 -0.38
CA LEU A 168 -8.26 1.08 0.29
C LEU A 168 -7.37 2.13 -0.37
N ASP A 169 -6.67 2.90 0.44
CA ASP A 169 -5.77 3.94 -0.04
C ASP A 169 -4.39 3.35 -0.37
N ASN A 170 -3.86 3.67 -1.55
CA ASN A 170 -2.50 3.28 -1.97
C ASN A 170 -1.48 4.27 -1.41
N VAL A 171 -1.30 4.23 -0.10
CA VAL A 171 -0.44 5.14 0.66
C VAL A 171 0.58 4.36 1.49
N SER A 172 1.61 5.04 1.99
CA SER A 172 2.51 4.52 3.00
C SER A 172 3.00 5.68 3.87
N ALA A 173 2.94 5.55 5.20
CA ALA A 173 3.26 6.66 6.09
C ALA A 173 4.73 7.13 5.97
N ASN A 174 5.63 6.26 5.49
CA ASN A 174 7.05 6.59 5.28
C ASN A 174 7.37 7.16 3.88
N ALA A 175 6.35 7.54 3.09
CA ALA A 175 6.57 8.03 1.74
C ALA A 175 5.61 9.15 1.33
N GLU A 176 6.15 10.12 0.58
CA GLU A 176 5.39 11.00 -0.30
C GLU A 176 5.47 10.44 -1.72
N ILE A 177 4.34 10.00 -2.27
CA ILE A 177 4.27 9.38 -3.59
C ILE A 177 3.79 10.42 -4.61
N ASN A 178 4.51 10.55 -5.72
CA ASN A 178 4.05 11.25 -6.90
C ASN A 178 3.26 10.28 -7.77
N TYR A 179 1.93 10.33 -7.68
CA TYR A 179 1.05 9.42 -8.42
C TYR A 179 1.04 9.69 -9.93
N LEU A 180 1.51 10.87 -10.36
CA LEU A 180 1.56 11.23 -11.77
C LEU A 180 2.61 10.40 -12.53
N ASP A 181 3.78 10.16 -11.94
CA ASP A 181 4.89 9.48 -12.61
C ASP A 181 5.41 8.24 -11.87
N GLY A 182 4.99 8.05 -10.62
CA GLY A 182 5.37 6.94 -9.76
C GLY A 182 6.65 7.14 -8.94
N THR A 183 7.31 8.29 -9.04
CA THR A 183 8.43 8.64 -8.17
C THR A 183 7.98 8.84 -6.72
N ALA A 184 8.90 8.70 -5.76
CA ALA A 184 8.58 8.90 -4.35
C ALA A 184 9.76 9.47 -3.56
N LYS A 185 9.46 10.08 -2.42
CA LYS A 185 10.45 10.56 -1.44
C LYS A 185 10.19 9.91 -0.08
N ASN A 186 11.26 9.53 0.61
CA ASN A 186 11.17 9.00 1.97
C ASN A 186 10.89 10.14 2.94
N THR A 187 9.88 9.99 3.80
CA THR A 187 9.55 10.96 4.86
C THR A 187 10.23 10.65 6.20
N VAL A 188 10.94 9.52 6.28
CA VAL A 188 11.66 9.08 7.48
C VAL A 188 13.16 9.26 7.23
N GLU A 189 13.80 10.06 8.07
CA GLU A 189 15.26 10.22 8.03
C GLU A 189 15.97 8.99 8.64
N ASN A 190 17.18 8.73 8.16
CA ASN A 190 18.09 7.82 8.83
C ASN A 190 18.40 8.33 10.25
N LYS A 191 18.27 7.45 11.25
CA LYS A 191 18.51 7.80 12.65
C LYS A 191 19.92 8.36 12.91
N GLU A 192 20.95 7.79 12.29
CA GLU A 192 22.35 8.20 12.48
C GLU A 192 22.61 9.57 11.87
N GLU A 193 22.10 9.81 10.66
CA GLU A 193 22.21 11.13 10.02
C GLU A 193 21.44 12.20 10.79
N LYS A 194 20.25 11.87 11.29
CA LYS A 194 19.47 12.76 12.14
C LYS A 194 20.23 13.12 13.41
N ALA A 195 20.79 12.13 14.12
CA ALA A 195 21.58 12.36 15.32
C ALA A 195 22.83 13.23 15.03
N LYS A 196 23.46 13.04 13.87
CA LYS A 196 24.61 13.85 13.44
C LYS A 196 24.21 15.30 13.17
N LYS A 197 23.13 15.54 12.43
CA LYS A 197 22.59 16.89 12.17
C LYS A 197 22.20 17.60 13.47
N GLU A 198 21.52 16.91 14.37
CA GLU A 198 21.13 17.46 15.68
C GLU A 198 22.35 17.81 16.55
N ALA A 199 23.39 16.98 16.54
CA ALA A 199 24.65 17.26 17.24
C ALA A 199 25.39 18.47 16.64
N GLU A 200 25.47 18.56 15.31
CA GLU A 200 26.07 19.68 14.60
C GLU A 200 25.31 21.00 14.85
N GLU A 201 23.97 20.96 14.83
CA GLU A 201 23.14 22.15 15.11
C GLU A 201 23.28 22.59 16.57
N LYS A 202 23.33 21.65 17.51
CA LYS A 202 23.58 21.96 18.93
C LYS A 202 24.96 22.58 19.13
N ALA A 203 26.00 22.02 18.53
CA ALA A 203 27.34 22.59 18.60
C ALA A 203 27.43 23.99 18.00
N LYS A 204 26.70 24.26 16.90
CA LYS A 204 26.63 25.58 16.29
C LYS A 204 25.94 26.61 17.18
N LYS A 205 24.81 26.26 17.81
CA LYS A 205 24.12 27.14 18.76
C LYS A 205 24.98 27.45 19.99
N GLU A 206 25.65 26.45 20.55
CA GLU A 206 26.55 26.65 21.69
C GLU A 206 27.75 27.56 21.35
N ALA A 207 28.27 27.47 20.12
CA ALA A 207 29.33 28.36 19.66
C ALA A 207 28.84 29.81 19.47
N GLU A 208 27.67 30.01 18.85
CA GLU A 208 27.05 31.32 18.64
C GLU A 208 26.72 32.00 19.99
N GLU A 209 26.22 31.25 20.97
CA GLU A 209 25.93 31.76 22.32
C GLU A 209 27.21 32.20 23.05
N LYS A 210 28.29 31.42 22.94
CA LYS A 210 29.60 31.79 23.52
C LYS A 210 30.17 33.05 22.88
N GLU A 211 30.13 33.16 21.55
CA GLU A 211 30.61 34.34 20.85
C GLU A 211 29.77 35.59 21.18
N ALA A 212 28.46 35.44 21.32
CA ALA A 212 27.57 36.52 21.73
C ALA A 212 27.83 36.97 23.18
N ALA A 213 28.07 36.03 24.09
CA ALA A 213 28.44 36.33 25.48
C ALA A 213 29.78 37.08 25.57
N GLU A 214 30.80 36.61 24.85
CA GLU A 214 32.12 37.25 24.81
C GLU A 214 32.07 38.67 24.24
N LYS A 215 31.34 38.87 23.14
CA LYS A 215 31.11 40.23 22.56
C LYS A 215 30.38 41.16 23.52
N LYS A 216 29.44 40.63 24.31
CA LYS A 216 28.70 41.42 25.30
C LYS A 216 29.60 41.83 26.47
N GLU A 217 30.42 40.93 26.99
CA GLU A 217 31.39 41.23 28.05
C GLU A 217 32.41 42.30 27.59
N ILE A 218 32.95 42.17 26.37
CA ILE A 218 33.87 43.18 25.80
C ILE A 218 33.20 44.54 25.70
N ARG A 219 31.94 44.60 25.26
CA ARG A 219 31.18 45.85 25.14
C ARG A 219 30.91 46.50 26.51
N GLU A 220 30.57 45.71 27.52
CA GLU A 220 30.32 46.20 28.88
C GLU A 220 31.61 46.68 29.56
N ALA A 221 32.73 45.98 29.37
CA ALA A 221 34.04 46.41 29.86
C ALA A 221 34.55 47.68 29.16
N GLY A 222 34.22 47.88 27.88
CA GLY A 222 34.60 49.08 27.12
C GLY A 222 33.80 50.35 27.45
N LEU A 223 32.68 50.25 28.18
CA LEU A 223 31.82 51.38 28.59
C LEU A 223 32.18 51.97 29.97
N GLN A 224 33.24 51.49 30.63
CA GLN A 224 33.66 51.90 31.97
C GLN A 224 34.68 53.06 32.04
N TRP A 225 34.85 53.87 31.00
CA TRP A 225 35.73 55.05 31.00
C TRP A 225 34.97 56.36 30.75
#